data_AF-A0AAW8FRN8-F1
#
_entry.id   AF-A0AAW8FRN8-F1
#
_cell.length_a   1.000
_cell.length_b   1.000
_cell.length_c   1.000
_cell.angle_alpha   90.00
_cell.angle_beta   90.00
_cell.angle_gamma   90.00
#
_symmetry.space_group_name_H-M   'P 1'
#
loop_
_entity.id
_entity.type
_entity.pdbx_description
1 polymer ?
#
loop_
_entity_poly.entity_id
_entity_poly.type
_entity_poly.pdbx_seq_one_letter_code
_entity_poly.pdbx_strand_id
1 'polypeptide(L)'
;MRKTPVSTRRAPRLRASLVAVAIAAISGASLTGSPASAAAPTTDTTQFKGVNWADPRDNFADDELQLSGLSTSDTYAQTYTKASRIISAFRANLGANTVRLPINPYTVNGSYWKSYRGVIDAATAHGFKVIVSYWEGTGDRKDGFIDDEATYWPMWNTVVKAYKGNSRVYFEPMNEPHGYTDTEWADIAAKWLDTYKSVPRNRVFVSGAGYNDHVTTVCADPRLKGTYLSLHHYGFWKSYATYDEWVADLKVRIGDCANRTVADEFGAPMTTGLNYNVKTPDDNFVNFIQAVTDTFRELKMGSVYWPGLRTDDIYSVQKLVGPPSKPWLETTNQSGADRLAWAWGRGTPVKG
;
A
#
# COMPACT_ATOMS: atom_id res chain seq x y z
N MET A 1 31.66 -64.83 23.69
CA MET A 1 31.59 -65.98 22.76
C MET A 1 32.44 -65.67 21.53
N ARG A 2 33.43 -66.53 21.27
CA ARG A 2 34.26 -66.57 20.06
C ARG A 2 33.48 -67.23 18.92
N LYS A 3 33.62 -66.72 17.68
CA LYS A 3 34.30 -67.37 16.54
C LYS A 3 33.89 -66.72 15.21
N THR A 4 34.88 -66.17 14.52
CA THR A 4 34.92 -65.91 13.07
C THR A 4 34.85 -67.23 12.28
N PRO A 5 34.48 -67.20 10.98
CA PRO A 5 35.50 -67.43 9.93
C PRO A 5 35.37 -66.48 8.71
N VAL A 6 36.47 -65.90 8.21
CA VAL A 6 37.33 -66.33 7.06
C VAL A 6 36.62 -66.15 5.70
N SER A 7 36.82 -65.03 4.99
CA SER A 7 37.87 -64.75 3.97
C SER A 7 37.84 -65.65 2.72
N THR A 8 37.73 -65.03 1.53
CA THR A 8 38.66 -65.31 0.42
C THR A 8 38.74 -64.16 -0.57
N ARG A 9 39.98 -63.69 -0.79
CA ARG A 9 40.44 -62.75 -1.81
C ARG A 9 40.49 -63.43 -3.19
N ARG A 10 40.21 -62.68 -4.27
CA ARG A 10 40.97 -62.75 -5.54
C ARG A 10 40.92 -61.40 -6.28
N ALA A 11 42.08 -60.75 -6.38
CA ALA A 11 42.49 -59.93 -7.52
C ALA A 11 43.57 -60.74 -8.29
N PRO A 12 44.22 -60.28 -9.38
CA PRO A 12 43.97 -59.14 -10.26
C PRO A 12 44.00 -59.55 -11.76
N ARG A 13 43.62 -58.66 -12.70
CA ARG A 13 44.29 -58.60 -14.02
C ARG A 13 44.46 -57.16 -14.48
N LEU A 14 45.72 -56.80 -14.58
CA LEU A 14 46.31 -55.64 -15.23
C LEU A 14 45.86 -55.53 -16.70
N ARG A 15 45.54 -54.31 -17.13
CA ARG A 15 46.11 -53.74 -18.36
C ARG A 15 46.36 -52.24 -18.14
N ALA A 16 47.64 -51.92 -18.01
CA ALA A 16 48.16 -50.58 -18.16
C ALA A 16 48.16 -50.20 -19.65
N SER A 17 47.93 -48.92 -19.96
CA SER A 17 48.55 -48.24 -21.08
C SER A 17 48.66 -46.76 -20.75
N LEU A 18 49.83 -46.23 -21.07
CA LEU A 18 50.46 -45.00 -20.60
C LEU A 18 49.95 -43.73 -21.31
N VAL A 19 49.89 -42.65 -20.53
CA VAL A 19 50.46 -41.30 -20.75
C VAL A 19 50.04 -40.48 -21.98
N ALA A 20 49.45 -39.31 -21.71
CA ALA A 20 50.01 -38.03 -22.13
C ALA A 20 49.48 -36.89 -21.22
N VAL A 21 50.40 -36.25 -20.49
CA VAL A 21 50.18 -34.97 -19.80
C VAL A 21 50.34 -33.87 -20.84
N ALA A 22 49.31 -33.05 -21.01
CA ALA A 22 49.43 -31.74 -21.64
C ALA A 22 48.83 -30.71 -20.68
N ILE A 23 49.72 -30.03 -19.95
CA ILE A 23 49.42 -28.80 -19.24
C ILE A 23 49.37 -27.71 -20.31
N ALA A 24 48.17 -27.32 -20.72
CA ALA A 24 47.96 -26.09 -21.48
C ALA A 24 47.33 -25.07 -20.54
N ALA A 25 48.15 -24.12 -20.11
CA ALA A 25 47.70 -22.89 -19.48
C ALA A 25 46.78 -22.15 -20.48
N ILE A 26 45.50 -22.03 -20.13
CA ILE A 26 44.61 -21.05 -20.75
C ILE A 26 44.31 -19.99 -19.70
N SER A 27 44.93 -18.86 -19.94
CA SER A 27 44.79 -17.57 -19.29
C SER A 27 43.33 -17.24 -19.00
N GLY A 28 43.10 -16.65 -17.82
CA GLY A 28 41.78 -16.22 -17.39
C GLY A 28 41.12 -15.28 -18.40
N ALA A 29 39.93 -15.68 -18.84
CA ALA A 29 38.87 -14.74 -19.14
C ALA A 29 37.85 -14.91 -18.02
N SER A 30 38.03 -14.11 -16.96
CA SER A 30 36.96 -13.82 -16.02
C SER A 30 35.78 -13.36 -16.86
N LEU A 31 34.73 -14.18 -16.98
CA LEU A 31 33.44 -13.69 -17.41
C LEU A 31 32.94 -12.80 -16.28
N THR A 32 33.45 -11.56 -16.26
CA THR A 32 32.77 -10.44 -15.64
C THR A 32 31.53 -10.19 -16.49
N GLY A 33 30.53 -11.06 -16.31
CA GLY A 33 29.17 -10.67 -16.63
C GLY A 33 28.93 -9.44 -15.80
N SER A 34 28.93 -8.27 -16.44
CA SER A 34 28.34 -7.09 -15.84
C SER A 34 26.99 -7.53 -15.29
N PRO A 35 26.66 -7.26 -14.01
CA PRO A 35 25.31 -7.53 -13.55
C PRO A 35 24.40 -6.88 -14.58
N ALA A 36 23.52 -7.68 -15.19
CA ALA A 36 22.48 -7.14 -16.04
C ALA A 36 21.89 -5.99 -15.25
N SER A 37 22.03 -4.76 -15.78
CA SER A 37 21.45 -3.59 -15.15
C SER A 37 19.98 -3.95 -14.98
N ALA A 38 19.58 -4.25 -13.74
CA ALA A 38 18.20 -4.56 -13.44
C ALA A 38 17.44 -3.37 -14.00
N ALA A 39 16.63 -3.60 -15.04
CA ALA A 39 15.79 -2.57 -15.61
C ALA A 39 15.16 -1.83 -14.43
N ALA A 40 15.29 -0.50 -14.40
CA ALA A 40 14.71 0.31 -13.32
C ALA A 40 13.29 -0.21 -13.10
N PRO A 41 12.92 -0.60 -11.87
CA PRO A 41 11.64 -1.24 -11.61
C PRO A 41 10.55 -0.37 -12.23
N THR A 42 9.76 -0.94 -13.12
CA THR A 42 8.62 -0.25 -13.72
C THR A 42 7.68 0.09 -12.57
N THR A 43 7.64 1.35 -12.14
CA THR A 43 6.67 1.84 -11.17
C THR A 43 5.33 2.01 -11.88
N ASP A 44 4.79 0.94 -12.46
CA ASP A 44 3.45 0.98 -13.01
C ASP A 44 2.46 1.14 -11.84
N THR A 45 2.05 2.37 -11.58
CA THR A 45 1.15 2.68 -10.47
C THR A 45 -0.29 2.25 -10.78
N THR A 46 -0.66 2.03 -12.05
CA THR A 46 -2.03 1.61 -12.44
C THR A 46 -2.45 0.25 -11.86
N GLN A 47 -1.50 -0.51 -11.34
CA GLN A 47 -1.76 -1.75 -10.61
C GLN A 47 -2.50 -1.54 -9.27
N PHE A 48 -2.50 -0.32 -8.71
CA PHE A 48 -3.16 0.01 -7.45
C PHE A 48 -4.56 0.57 -7.72
N LYS A 49 -5.56 -0.24 -7.40
CA LYS A 49 -6.99 0.06 -7.56
C LYS A 49 -7.65 -0.22 -6.22
N GLY A 50 -7.63 0.76 -5.33
CA GLY A 50 -7.78 0.49 -3.92
C GLY A 50 -8.83 1.30 -3.19
N VAL A 51 -9.00 0.92 -1.93
CA VAL A 51 -9.75 1.67 -0.94
C VAL A 51 -9.05 1.65 0.42
N ASN A 52 -9.26 2.68 1.22
CA ASN A 52 -8.89 2.68 2.63
C ASN A 52 -9.95 1.94 3.46
N TRP A 53 -9.50 1.11 4.41
CA TRP A 53 -10.38 0.49 5.39
C TRP A 53 -9.98 0.99 6.78
N ALA A 54 -10.87 1.74 7.41
CA ALA A 54 -10.54 2.60 8.54
C ALA A 54 -11.28 2.21 9.83
N ASP A 55 -10.74 2.69 10.94
CA ASP A 55 -11.40 2.71 12.24
C ASP A 55 -12.57 3.71 12.22
N PRO A 56 -13.78 3.34 12.70
CA PRO A 56 -14.92 4.25 12.73
C PRO A 56 -14.64 5.54 13.52
N ARG A 57 -13.75 5.49 14.53
CA ARG A 57 -13.36 6.63 15.36
C ARG A 57 -12.42 7.61 14.65
N ASP A 58 -11.99 7.30 13.42
CA ASP A 58 -10.77 7.81 12.77
C ASP A 58 -9.54 6.93 13.09
N ASN A 59 -8.53 6.96 12.21
CA ASN A 59 -7.27 6.23 12.35
C ASN A 59 -6.28 6.93 13.29
N PHE A 60 -6.48 8.21 13.59
CA PHE A 60 -5.73 8.96 14.59
C PHE A 60 -6.14 8.50 16.00
N ALA A 61 -5.35 7.61 16.60
CA ALA A 61 -5.72 6.91 17.82
C ALA A 61 -4.52 6.61 18.74
N ASP A 62 -4.68 6.92 20.03
CA ASP A 62 -3.74 6.59 21.12
C ASP A 62 -4.02 5.20 21.75
N ASP A 63 -4.69 4.31 21.01
CA ASP A 63 -5.01 2.94 21.42
C ASP A 63 -5.03 1.97 20.21
N GLU A 64 -5.53 0.75 20.43
CA GLU A 64 -5.63 -0.26 19.37
C GLU A 64 -6.60 0.18 18.27
N LEU A 65 -6.16 0.14 17.01
CA LEU A 65 -6.98 0.43 15.83
C LEU A 65 -8.01 -0.68 15.61
N GLN A 66 -9.28 -0.31 15.58
CA GLN A 66 -10.40 -1.21 15.39
C GLN A 66 -11.08 -0.94 14.04
N LEU A 67 -10.66 -1.62 12.98
CA LEU A 67 -11.25 -1.42 11.66
C LEU A 67 -12.76 -1.72 11.65
N SER A 68 -13.51 -0.92 10.89
CA SER A 68 -14.96 -1.04 10.74
C SER A 68 -15.37 -2.48 10.40
N GLY A 69 -16.24 -3.07 11.23
CA GLY A 69 -16.72 -4.45 11.07
C GLY A 69 -15.91 -5.52 11.83
N LEU A 70 -14.87 -5.12 12.56
CA LEU A 70 -14.08 -5.98 13.45
C LEU A 70 -14.25 -5.57 14.92
N SER A 71 -13.74 -6.40 15.83
CA SER A 71 -13.66 -6.13 17.27
C SER A 71 -12.26 -6.45 17.79
N THR A 72 -11.77 -5.66 18.75
CA THR A 72 -10.52 -5.96 19.47
C THR A 72 -10.57 -7.28 20.27
N SER A 73 -11.79 -7.77 20.54
CA SER A 73 -12.01 -9.10 21.15
C SER A 73 -12.00 -10.27 20.16
N ASP A 74 -12.00 -10.00 18.85
CA ASP A 74 -11.94 -11.07 17.85
C ASP A 74 -10.61 -11.82 17.96
N THR A 75 -10.67 -13.15 17.90
CA THR A 75 -9.48 -13.98 17.67
C THR A 75 -8.99 -13.83 16.23
N TYR A 76 -7.74 -14.20 15.97
CA TYR A 76 -7.18 -14.24 14.60
C TYR A 76 -8.10 -14.94 13.60
N ALA A 77 -8.70 -16.09 13.96
CA ALA A 77 -9.58 -16.84 13.06
C ALA A 77 -10.89 -16.09 12.74
N GLN A 78 -11.46 -15.40 13.73
CA GLN A 78 -12.63 -14.55 13.53
C GLN A 78 -12.29 -13.34 12.64
N THR A 79 -11.19 -12.64 12.96
CA THR A 79 -10.69 -11.52 12.17
C THR A 79 -10.42 -11.91 10.73
N TYR A 80 -9.69 -13.00 10.49
CA TYR A 80 -9.41 -13.52 9.15
C TYR A 80 -10.70 -13.84 8.37
N THR A 81 -11.69 -14.46 9.03
CA THR A 81 -12.96 -14.83 8.40
C THR A 81 -13.77 -13.59 8.02
N LYS A 82 -13.90 -12.62 8.92
CA LYS A 82 -14.61 -11.36 8.66
C LYS A 82 -13.90 -10.54 7.57
N ALA A 83 -12.59 -10.38 7.69
CA ALA A 83 -11.77 -9.67 6.71
C ALA A 83 -11.84 -10.32 5.32
N SER A 84 -11.79 -11.64 5.22
CA SER A 84 -11.97 -12.35 3.95
C SER A 84 -13.26 -11.95 3.23
N ARG A 85 -14.36 -11.78 3.98
CA ARG A 85 -15.65 -11.37 3.41
C ARG A 85 -15.65 -9.91 2.98
N ILE A 86 -15.14 -9.01 3.82
CA ILE A 86 -15.05 -7.57 3.53
C ILE A 86 -14.17 -7.31 2.30
N ILE A 87 -12.99 -7.95 2.22
CA ILE A 87 -12.08 -7.86 1.07
C ILE A 87 -12.74 -8.41 -0.21
N SER A 88 -13.43 -9.55 -0.11
CA SER A 88 -14.18 -10.11 -1.24
C SER A 88 -15.27 -9.17 -1.72
N ALA A 89 -15.97 -8.50 -0.79
CA ALA A 89 -17.01 -7.54 -1.12
C ALA A 89 -16.45 -6.27 -1.78
N PHE A 90 -15.31 -5.73 -1.33
CA PHE A 90 -14.64 -4.63 -2.03
C PHE A 90 -14.31 -4.99 -3.49
N ARG A 91 -13.82 -6.21 -3.73
CA ARG A 91 -13.57 -6.67 -5.10
C ARG A 91 -14.85 -6.82 -5.89
N ALA A 92 -15.87 -7.44 -5.33
CA ALA A 92 -17.13 -7.71 -6.01
C ALA A 92 -17.84 -6.41 -6.41
N ASN A 93 -17.90 -5.45 -5.48
CA ASN A 93 -18.69 -4.24 -5.65
C ASN A 93 -17.94 -3.16 -6.43
N LEU A 94 -16.64 -3.01 -6.21
CA LEU A 94 -15.85 -1.93 -6.79
C LEU A 94 -14.87 -2.40 -7.87
N GLY A 95 -14.53 -3.69 -7.92
CA GLY A 95 -13.38 -4.17 -8.71
C GLY A 95 -12.03 -3.82 -8.09
N ALA A 96 -12.01 -3.51 -6.78
CA ALA A 96 -10.77 -3.20 -6.06
C ALA A 96 -9.83 -4.41 -5.98
N ASN A 97 -8.53 -4.13 -5.97
CA ASN A 97 -7.45 -5.11 -5.81
C ASN A 97 -6.41 -4.70 -4.75
N THR A 98 -6.61 -3.55 -4.11
CA THR A 98 -5.69 -2.96 -3.14
C THR A 98 -6.50 -2.50 -1.93
N VAL A 99 -5.95 -2.66 -0.73
CA VAL A 99 -6.49 -2.08 0.50
C VAL A 99 -5.37 -1.36 1.24
N ARG A 100 -5.62 -0.15 1.71
CA ARG A 100 -4.72 0.59 2.61
C ARG A 100 -5.25 0.50 4.04
N LEU A 101 -4.38 0.12 4.95
CA LEU A 101 -4.69 -0.24 6.33
C LEU A 101 -3.84 0.61 7.30
N PRO A 102 -4.46 1.28 8.27
CA PRO A 102 -3.73 2.01 9.31
C PRO A 102 -3.07 1.04 10.29
N ILE A 103 -1.87 1.38 10.76
CA ILE A 103 -1.21 0.75 11.89
C ILE A 103 -0.68 1.84 12.83
N ASN A 104 -0.54 1.51 14.10
CA ASN A 104 0.11 2.36 15.09
C ASN A 104 0.87 1.48 16.11
N PRO A 105 1.73 2.06 16.96
CA PRO A 105 2.50 1.30 17.93
C PRO A 105 1.63 0.51 18.92
N TYR A 106 0.50 1.08 19.35
CA TYR A 106 -0.45 0.44 20.27
C TYR A 106 -0.99 -0.89 19.69
N THR A 107 -1.37 -0.90 18.41
CA THR A 107 -1.90 -2.08 17.72
C THR A 107 -0.83 -3.15 17.51
N VAL A 108 0.34 -2.75 17.02
CA VAL A 108 1.37 -3.70 16.55
C VAL A 108 2.26 -4.23 17.67
N ASN A 109 2.63 -3.37 18.62
CA ASN A 109 3.44 -3.76 19.77
C ASN A 109 2.57 -4.37 20.89
N GLY A 110 1.25 -4.13 20.85
CA GLY A 110 0.27 -4.66 21.77
C GLY A 110 -0.17 -6.10 21.50
N SER A 111 -1.05 -6.60 22.37
CA SER A 111 -1.54 -7.98 22.30
C SER A 111 -2.47 -8.24 21.10
N TYR A 112 -3.19 -7.21 20.65
CA TYR A 112 -4.13 -7.31 19.54
C TYR A 112 -3.46 -7.54 18.18
N TRP A 113 -2.17 -7.24 18.02
CA TRP A 113 -1.43 -7.50 16.78
C TRP A 113 -1.65 -8.90 16.23
N LYS A 114 -1.65 -9.91 17.12
CA LYS A 114 -1.87 -11.31 16.72
C LYS A 114 -3.19 -11.49 15.99
N SER A 115 -4.24 -10.78 16.37
CA SER A 115 -5.54 -10.79 15.71
C SER A 115 -5.55 -9.89 14.47
N TYR A 116 -5.05 -8.65 14.58
CA TYR A 116 -5.00 -7.68 13.49
C TYR A 116 -4.30 -8.22 12.23
N ARG A 117 -3.24 -9.03 12.38
CA ARG A 117 -2.59 -9.71 11.25
C ARG A 117 -3.56 -10.53 10.38
N GLY A 118 -4.65 -11.04 10.94
CA GLY A 118 -5.70 -11.74 10.20
C GLY A 118 -6.31 -10.90 9.08
N VAL A 119 -6.32 -9.57 9.21
CA VAL A 119 -6.76 -8.64 8.16
C VAL A 119 -5.79 -8.66 6.97
N ILE A 120 -4.50 -8.48 7.25
CA ILE A 120 -3.43 -8.44 6.24
C ILE A 120 -3.32 -9.79 5.53
N ASP A 121 -3.33 -10.88 6.31
CA ASP A 121 -3.25 -12.25 5.80
C ASP A 121 -4.44 -12.58 4.91
N ALA A 122 -5.66 -12.27 5.35
CA ALA A 122 -6.86 -12.47 4.54
C ALA A 122 -6.78 -11.68 3.23
N ALA A 123 -6.45 -10.38 3.29
CA ALA A 123 -6.36 -9.56 2.10
C ALA A 123 -5.36 -10.13 1.08
N THR A 124 -4.14 -10.47 1.52
CA THR A 124 -3.13 -11.01 0.61
C THR A 124 -3.46 -12.42 0.10
N ALA A 125 -4.14 -13.26 0.88
CA ALA A 125 -4.64 -14.57 0.45
C ALA A 125 -5.73 -14.45 -0.63
N HIS A 126 -6.56 -13.39 -0.58
CA HIS A 126 -7.50 -13.02 -1.64
C HIS A 126 -6.84 -12.24 -2.80
N GLY A 127 -5.51 -12.22 -2.83
CA GLY A 127 -4.73 -11.62 -3.89
C GLY A 127 -4.73 -10.08 -3.89
N PHE A 128 -5.18 -9.43 -2.82
CA PHE A 128 -5.08 -7.98 -2.70
C PHE A 128 -3.64 -7.55 -2.42
N LYS A 129 -3.27 -6.39 -2.93
CA LYS A 129 -2.14 -5.61 -2.42
C LYS A 129 -2.59 -4.94 -1.11
N VAL A 130 -1.72 -4.94 -0.11
CA VAL A 130 -1.98 -4.32 1.19
C VAL A 130 -0.94 -3.24 1.42
N ILE A 131 -1.36 -1.99 1.55
CA ILE A 131 -0.49 -0.89 1.97
C ILE A 131 -0.71 -0.75 3.48
N VAL A 132 0.33 -0.93 4.28
CA VAL A 132 0.28 -0.63 5.73
C VAL A 132 0.95 0.72 5.97
N SER A 133 0.24 1.61 6.66
CA SER A 133 0.69 2.98 6.92
C SER A 133 0.65 3.30 8.41
N TYR A 134 1.70 3.94 8.94
CA TYR A 134 1.70 4.46 10.30
C TYR A 134 0.79 5.68 10.41
N TRP A 135 -0.08 5.70 11.42
CA TRP A 135 -0.86 6.87 11.82
C TRP A 135 -0.45 7.29 13.23
N GLU A 136 -0.37 8.60 13.43
CA GLU A 136 -0.09 9.24 14.71
C GLU A 136 -1.28 9.18 15.68
N GLY A 137 -1.09 9.73 16.88
CA GLY A 137 -2.09 9.76 17.95
C GLY A 137 -3.26 10.71 17.68
N THR A 138 -4.06 10.98 18.71
CA THR A 138 -5.22 11.87 18.62
C THR A 138 -5.00 13.17 19.40
N GLY A 139 -5.93 14.13 19.26
CA GLY A 139 -5.87 15.40 19.96
C GLY A 139 -4.59 16.18 19.65
N ASP A 140 -3.81 16.52 20.68
CA ASP A 140 -2.57 17.30 20.55
C ASP A 140 -1.45 16.54 19.82
N ARG A 141 -1.55 15.20 19.70
CA ARG A 141 -0.62 14.36 18.93
C ARG A 141 -0.99 14.20 17.46
N LYS A 142 -2.11 14.78 17.03
CA LYS A 142 -2.48 14.87 15.62
C LYS A 142 -1.81 16.10 15.00
N ASP A 143 -0.48 16.12 15.04
CA ASP A 143 0.36 17.27 14.72
C ASP A 143 1.30 17.04 13.53
N GLY A 144 1.20 15.88 12.90
CA GLY A 144 1.97 15.47 11.73
C GLY A 144 3.39 15.00 12.09
N PHE A 145 3.62 14.57 13.33
CA PHE A 145 4.90 14.04 13.80
C PHE A 145 4.82 12.56 14.18
N ILE A 146 5.97 11.88 14.21
CA ILE A 146 6.05 10.58 14.86
C ILE A 146 5.98 10.81 16.38
N ASP A 147 4.88 10.38 17.01
CA ASP A 147 4.60 10.53 18.46
C ASP A 147 5.78 10.14 19.35
N ASP A 148 6.40 8.99 19.06
CA ASP A 148 7.51 8.45 19.84
C ASP A 148 8.37 7.49 19.00
N GLU A 149 9.59 7.93 18.64
CA GLU A 149 10.56 7.10 17.93
C GLU A 149 10.87 5.78 18.66
N ALA A 150 10.83 5.75 20.00
CA ALA A 150 11.14 4.57 20.79
C ALA A 150 10.11 3.44 20.61
N THR A 151 8.88 3.75 20.19
CA THR A 151 7.84 2.76 19.89
C THR A 151 7.58 2.59 18.39
N TYR A 152 7.81 3.63 17.60
CA TYR A 152 7.74 3.64 16.14
C TYR A 152 8.71 2.64 15.48
N TRP A 153 10.00 2.65 15.86
CA TRP A 153 10.96 1.72 15.27
C TRP A 153 10.69 0.25 15.63
N PRO A 154 10.37 -0.10 16.90
CA PRO A 154 9.90 -1.45 17.23
C PRO A 154 8.64 -1.91 16.49
N MET A 155 7.69 -1.00 16.25
CA MET A 155 6.50 -1.28 15.43
C MET A 155 6.91 -1.74 14.03
N TRP A 156 7.75 -0.94 13.35
CA TRP A 156 8.21 -1.28 12.01
C TRP A 156 9.10 -2.53 11.97
N ASN A 157 9.94 -2.76 12.98
CA ASN A 157 10.69 -4.01 13.12
C ASN A 157 9.76 -5.23 13.11
N THR A 158 8.65 -5.13 13.86
CA THR A 158 7.64 -6.19 13.93
C THR A 158 6.95 -6.40 12.58
N VAL A 159 6.49 -5.33 11.93
CA VAL A 159 5.77 -5.36 10.65
C VAL A 159 6.67 -5.87 9.51
N VAL A 160 7.89 -5.33 9.39
CA VAL A 160 8.86 -5.73 8.36
C VAL A 160 9.28 -7.18 8.56
N LYS A 161 9.55 -7.61 9.80
CA LYS A 161 9.88 -9.02 10.10
C LYS A 161 8.76 -9.96 9.66
N ALA A 162 7.50 -9.58 9.88
CA ALA A 162 6.35 -10.40 9.50
C ALA A 162 6.13 -10.45 7.97
N TYR A 163 6.29 -9.33 7.27
CA TYR A 163 5.77 -9.19 5.89
C TYR A 163 6.80 -8.91 4.80
N LYS A 164 8.09 -8.77 5.10
CA LYS A 164 9.11 -8.58 4.05
C LYS A 164 9.12 -9.70 2.99
N GLY A 165 8.74 -10.93 3.37
CA GLY A 165 8.63 -12.05 2.44
C GLY A 165 7.35 -12.08 1.58
N ASN A 166 6.33 -11.30 1.93
CA ASN A 166 5.05 -11.27 1.21
C ASN A 166 5.04 -10.15 0.17
N SER A 167 5.20 -10.50 -1.11
CA SER A 167 5.28 -9.56 -2.23
C SER A 167 4.03 -8.68 -2.45
N ARG A 168 2.93 -8.97 -1.76
CA ARG A 168 1.69 -8.17 -1.80
C ARG A 168 1.59 -7.13 -0.69
N VAL A 169 2.51 -7.10 0.28
CA VAL A 169 2.50 -6.09 1.35
C VAL A 169 3.45 -4.95 1.00
N TYR A 170 2.94 -3.73 1.05
CA TYR A 170 3.63 -2.48 0.79
C TYR A 170 3.69 -1.68 2.08
N PHE A 171 4.75 -0.90 2.27
CA PHE A 171 5.02 -0.19 3.52
C PHE A 171 5.04 1.31 3.26
N GLU A 172 4.30 2.06 4.07
CA GLU A 172 4.26 3.51 4.04
C GLU A 172 4.72 4.02 5.41
N PRO A 173 5.92 4.62 5.52
CA PRO A 173 6.53 4.93 6.82
C PRO A 173 5.69 5.83 7.73
N MET A 174 4.85 6.70 7.18
CA MET A 174 3.98 7.62 7.92
C MET A 174 2.89 8.24 7.03
N ASN A 175 1.68 8.33 7.56
CA ASN A 175 0.57 9.12 7.05
C ASN A 175 0.79 10.62 7.34
N GLU A 176 0.51 11.48 6.36
CA GLU A 176 0.43 12.96 6.50
C GLU A 176 1.53 13.60 7.39
N PRO A 177 2.80 13.64 6.96
CA PRO A 177 3.93 14.14 7.73
C PRO A 177 3.99 15.69 7.82
N HIS A 178 2.86 16.34 8.09
CA HIS A 178 2.72 17.80 7.98
C HIS A 178 3.40 18.60 9.10
N GLY A 179 3.83 17.94 10.17
CA GLY A 179 4.63 18.56 11.23
C GLY A 179 6.07 18.82 10.76
N TYR A 180 6.58 17.99 9.86
CA TYR A 180 7.94 18.10 9.34
C TYR A 180 8.03 19.09 8.17
N THR A 181 9.17 19.75 8.03
CA THR A 181 9.53 20.35 6.75
C THR A 181 9.76 19.26 5.70
N ASP A 182 9.62 19.59 4.42
CA ASP A 182 9.87 18.68 3.30
C ASP A 182 11.22 17.94 3.39
N THR A 183 12.27 18.65 3.80
CA THR A 183 13.61 18.09 3.94
C THR A 183 13.68 17.10 5.10
N GLU A 184 13.13 17.46 6.27
CA GLU A 184 13.10 16.58 7.44
C GLU A 184 12.30 15.31 7.16
N TRP A 185 11.17 15.43 6.46
CA TRP A 185 10.39 14.28 6.04
C TRP A 185 11.19 13.38 5.08
N ALA A 186 11.85 13.95 4.06
CA ALA A 186 12.68 13.18 3.15
C ALA A 186 13.84 12.45 3.87
N ASP A 187 14.43 13.09 4.89
CA ASP A 187 15.46 12.48 5.74
C ASP A 187 14.94 11.28 6.54
N ILE A 188 13.72 11.38 7.10
CA ILE A 188 13.07 10.29 7.83
C ILE A 188 12.73 9.13 6.88
N ALA A 189 12.17 9.42 5.71
CA ALA A 189 11.88 8.39 4.70
C ALA A 189 13.16 7.69 4.22
N ALA A 190 14.25 8.43 4.02
CA ALA A 190 15.55 7.86 3.67
C ALA A 190 16.11 6.99 4.81
N LYS A 191 16.01 7.43 6.07
CA LYS A 191 16.40 6.66 7.27
C LYS A 191 15.61 5.35 7.36
N TRP A 192 14.32 5.36 7.05
CA TRP A 192 13.48 4.14 7.01
C TRP A 192 14.00 3.16 5.95
N LEU A 193 14.27 3.63 4.73
CA LEU A 193 14.83 2.80 3.65
C LEU A 193 16.20 2.20 4.03
N ASP A 194 17.05 2.97 4.70
CA ASP A 194 18.37 2.51 5.15
C ASP A 194 18.29 1.52 6.32
N THR A 195 17.31 1.68 7.20
CA THR A 195 17.05 0.74 8.29
C THR A 195 16.54 -0.60 7.75
N TYR A 196 15.65 -0.57 6.75
CA TYR A 196 14.97 -1.75 6.22
C TYR A 196 15.41 -2.13 4.80
N LYS A 197 16.71 -2.12 4.50
CA LYS A 197 17.30 -2.46 3.19
C LYS A 197 16.86 -3.78 2.57
N SER A 198 16.36 -4.72 3.39
CA SER A 198 15.81 -6.00 2.91
C SER A 198 14.44 -5.88 2.24
N VAL A 199 13.74 -4.75 2.40
CA VAL A 199 12.49 -4.46 1.71
C VAL A 199 12.83 -3.87 0.33
N PRO A 200 12.36 -4.47 -0.76
CA PRO A 200 12.51 -3.88 -2.09
C PRO A 200 11.92 -2.46 -2.14
N ARG A 201 12.65 -1.50 -2.71
CA ARG A 201 12.20 -0.10 -2.80
C ARG A 201 10.85 0.05 -3.50
N ASN A 202 10.58 -0.77 -4.51
CA ASN A 202 9.28 -0.86 -5.21
C ASN A 202 8.18 -1.56 -4.38
N ARG A 203 8.36 -1.68 -3.06
CA ARG A 203 7.34 -2.05 -2.07
C ARG A 203 7.18 -0.98 -0.98
N VAL A 204 7.78 0.18 -1.16
CA VAL A 204 7.70 1.30 -0.22
C VAL A 204 6.96 2.45 -0.89
N PHE A 205 5.98 3.01 -0.18
CA PHE A 205 5.31 4.25 -0.49
C PHE A 205 5.93 5.33 0.39
N VAL A 206 6.45 6.38 -0.22
CA VAL A 206 6.89 7.57 0.52
C VAL A 206 5.81 8.62 0.34
N SER A 207 5.16 9.00 1.44
CA SER A 207 4.20 10.08 1.45
C SER A 207 4.79 11.36 0.88
N GLY A 208 3.98 12.13 0.18
CA GLY A 208 4.25 13.54 -0.06
C GLY A 208 4.50 14.30 1.24
N ALA A 209 5.08 15.48 1.11
CA ALA A 209 5.25 16.40 2.22
C ALA A 209 3.90 17.09 2.57
N GLY A 210 3.90 17.88 3.65
CA GLY A 210 2.69 18.51 4.15
C GLY A 210 1.65 17.48 4.60
N TYR A 211 0.38 17.74 4.33
CA TYR A 211 -0.74 16.81 4.58
C TYR A 211 -0.75 15.65 3.56
N ASN A 212 0.43 15.12 3.22
CA ASN A 212 0.65 14.25 2.08
C ASN A 212 0.15 14.89 0.77
N ASP A 213 0.18 16.23 0.68
CA ASP A 213 -0.59 17.00 -0.29
C ASP A 213 0.22 17.41 -1.52
N HIS A 214 1.53 17.17 -1.53
CA HIS A 214 2.40 17.36 -2.70
C HIS A 214 3.61 16.42 -2.66
N VAL A 215 4.03 15.96 -3.84
CA VAL A 215 5.09 14.94 -3.97
C VAL A 215 6.37 15.43 -4.62
N THR A 216 6.40 16.68 -5.09
CA THR A 216 7.48 17.20 -5.93
C THR A 216 8.84 17.15 -5.24
N THR A 217 8.92 17.45 -3.94
CA THR A 217 10.16 17.46 -3.16
C THR A 217 10.69 16.05 -2.89
N VAL A 218 9.85 15.14 -2.37
CA VAL A 218 10.23 13.73 -2.17
C VAL A 218 10.52 12.98 -3.48
N CYS A 219 9.89 13.39 -4.58
CA CYS A 219 10.17 12.85 -5.91
C CYS A 219 11.56 13.24 -6.43
N ALA A 220 11.97 14.49 -6.19
CA ALA A 220 13.25 15.04 -6.62
C ALA A 220 14.43 14.45 -5.81
N ASP A 221 14.20 13.95 -4.60
CA ASP A 221 15.26 13.40 -3.76
C ASP A 221 15.81 12.08 -4.35
N PRO A 222 17.11 12.04 -4.76
CA PRO A 222 17.72 10.85 -5.35
C PRO A 222 17.78 9.66 -4.38
N ARG A 223 17.80 9.90 -3.06
CA ARG A 223 17.83 8.86 -2.03
C ARG A 223 16.53 8.07 -2.00
N LEU A 224 15.44 8.64 -2.51
CA LEU A 224 14.10 8.02 -2.54
C LEU A 224 13.77 7.37 -3.90
N LYS A 225 14.67 7.40 -4.89
CA LYS A 225 14.42 6.77 -6.20
C LYS A 225 14.10 5.28 -6.09
N GLY A 226 13.10 4.83 -6.86
CA GLY A 226 12.64 3.44 -6.91
C GLY A 226 11.53 3.09 -5.92
N THR A 227 11.08 4.04 -5.09
CA THR A 227 9.83 3.93 -4.30
C THR A 227 8.62 4.43 -5.10
N TYR A 228 7.44 4.02 -4.67
CA TYR A 228 6.20 4.75 -4.97
C TYR A 228 6.12 6.01 -4.11
N LEU A 229 5.33 6.97 -4.58
CA LEU A 229 4.95 8.16 -3.84
C LEU A 229 3.46 8.09 -3.53
N SER A 230 3.08 8.44 -2.32
CA SER A 230 1.68 8.62 -1.90
C SER A 230 1.29 10.08 -2.01
N LEU A 231 0.00 10.35 -2.24
CA LEU A 231 -0.56 11.69 -2.40
C LEU A 231 -2.01 11.68 -1.93
N HIS A 232 -2.37 12.62 -1.09
CA HIS A 232 -3.73 12.92 -0.68
C HIS A 232 -4.30 14.06 -1.51
N HIS A 233 -5.60 14.01 -1.79
CA HIS A 233 -6.32 15.14 -2.41
C HIS A 233 -7.81 15.08 -2.04
N TYR A 234 -8.37 16.15 -1.47
CA TYR A 234 -9.73 16.11 -0.95
C TYR A 234 -10.60 17.28 -1.42
N GLY A 235 -11.86 16.98 -1.74
CA GLY A 235 -12.81 17.98 -2.23
C GLY A 235 -13.14 19.08 -1.22
N PHE A 236 -12.96 18.83 0.09
CA PHE A 236 -13.21 19.83 1.12
C PHE A 236 -12.09 20.89 1.26
N TRP A 237 -10.95 20.71 0.58
CA TRP A 237 -9.84 21.67 0.63
C TRP A 237 -10.18 23.02 0.01
N LYS A 238 -11.23 23.08 -0.82
CA LYS A 238 -11.76 24.33 -1.38
C LYS A 238 -13.28 24.32 -1.22
N SER A 239 -13.85 25.49 -0.91
CA SER A 239 -15.30 25.66 -0.78
C SER A 239 -15.98 25.95 -2.12
N TYR A 240 -15.23 26.45 -3.10
CA TYR A 240 -15.66 26.69 -4.47
C TYR A 240 -14.48 26.42 -5.41
N ALA A 241 -14.61 25.43 -6.28
CA ALA A 241 -13.67 25.18 -7.35
C ALA A 241 -14.37 24.49 -8.52
N THR A 242 -14.04 24.97 -9.71
CA THR A 242 -14.45 24.39 -10.98
C THR A 242 -13.65 23.13 -11.27
N TYR A 243 -14.12 22.33 -12.24
CA TYR A 243 -13.39 21.16 -12.73
C TYR A 243 -11.95 21.50 -13.11
N ASP A 244 -11.73 22.55 -13.90
CA ASP A 244 -10.41 22.93 -14.39
C ASP A 244 -9.48 23.40 -13.28
N GLU A 245 -10.00 24.09 -12.27
CA GLU A 245 -9.22 24.48 -11.08
C GLU A 245 -8.76 23.27 -10.26
N TRP A 246 -9.60 22.24 -10.13
CA TRP A 246 -9.21 20.98 -9.49
C TRP A 246 -8.17 20.21 -10.30
N VAL A 247 -8.29 20.16 -11.64
CA VAL A 247 -7.28 19.56 -12.52
C VAL A 247 -5.94 20.29 -12.37
N ALA A 248 -5.95 21.62 -12.40
CA ALA A 248 -4.74 22.43 -12.28
C ALA A 248 -4.07 22.24 -10.91
N ASP A 249 -4.84 22.27 -9.82
CA ASP A 249 -4.35 22.07 -8.45
C ASP A 249 -3.67 20.69 -8.30
N LEU A 250 -4.33 19.63 -8.78
CA LEU A 250 -3.78 18.27 -8.73
C LEU A 250 -2.49 18.14 -9.56
N LYS A 251 -2.46 18.68 -10.79
CA LYS A 251 -1.26 18.61 -11.66
C LYS A 251 -0.07 19.33 -11.04
N VAL A 252 -0.27 20.47 -10.35
CA VAL A 252 0.80 21.17 -9.63
C VAL A 252 1.38 20.33 -8.49
N ARG A 253 0.51 19.68 -7.70
CA ARG A 253 0.92 18.84 -6.56
C ARG A 253 1.71 17.59 -6.98
N ILE A 254 1.39 17.06 -8.16
CA ILE A 254 2.08 15.90 -8.75
C ILE A 254 3.40 16.30 -9.43
N GLY A 255 3.43 17.44 -10.13
CA GLY A 255 4.54 17.81 -11.02
C GLY A 255 4.82 16.73 -12.08
N ASP A 256 6.09 16.44 -12.34
CA ASP A 256 6.50 15.43 -13.33
C ASP A 256 6.53 13.98 -12.78
N CYS A 257 5.94 13.76 -11.61
CA CYS A 257 6.13 12.54 -10.82
C CYS A 257 4.99 11.52 -10.93
N ALA A 258 4.03 11.74 -11.84
CA ALA A 258 2.85 10.89 -12.01
C ALA A 258 3.19 9.39 -12.19
N ASN A 259 4.31 9.09 -12.86
CA ASN A 259 4.77 7.72 -13.09
C ASN A 259 5.20 6.96 -11.83
N ARG A 260 5.32 7.63 -10.68
CA ARG A 260 5.64 7.02 -9.38
C ARG A 260 4.58 7.26 -8.33
N THR A 261 3.64 8.17 -8.60
CA THR A 261 2.61 8.58 -7.65
C THR A 261 1.36 7.71 -7.74
N VAL A 262 0.87 7.31 -6.57
CA VAL A 262 -0.46 6.76 -6.34
C VAL A 262 -1.19 7.78 -5.48
N ALA A 263 -2.39 8.19 -5.88
CA ALA A 263 -3.25 8.95 -4.99
C ALA A 263 -3.84 8.00 -3.95
N ASP A 264 -3.16 7.80 -2.83
CA ASP A 264 -3.49 6.77 -1.84
C ASP A 264 -4.55 7.21 -0.82
N GLU A 265 -4.91 8.49 -0.85
CA GLU A 265 -6.21 8.97 -0.39
C GLU A 265 -6.78 10.05 -1.31
N PHE A 266 -8.06 9.92 -1.60
CA PHE A 266 -8.87 11.01 -2.14
C PHE A 266 -10.34 10.72 -1.85
N GLY A 267 -11.15 11.75 -1.64
CA GLY A 267 -12.50 11.53 -1.17
C GLY A 267 -13.45 12.71 -1.35
N ALA A 268 -14.73 12.38 -1.45
CA ALA A 268 -15.86 13.30 -1.40
C ALA A 268 -17.09 12.58 -0.77
N PRO A 269 -18.14 13.29 -0.34
CA PRO A 269 -19.31 12.64 0.28
C PRO A 269 -20.02 11.64 -0.65
N MET A 270 -20.14 10.38 -0.22
CA MET A 270 -20.81 9.31 -0.96
C MET A 270 -22.24 9.04 -0.48
N THR A 271 -22.64 9.45 0.72
CA THR A 271 -23.98 9.14 1.27
C THR A 271 -24.98 10.29 1.17
N THR A 272 -24.64 11.40 0.52
CA THR A 272 -25.42 12.64 0.47
C THR A 272 -26.37 12.74 -0.73
N GLY A 273 -26.36 11.75 -1.63
CA GLY A 273 -27.19 11.73 -2.85
C GLY A 273 -26.54 12.44 -4.06
N LEU A 274 -25.29 12.90 -3.95
CA LEU A 274 -24.55 13.46 -5.08
C LEU A 274 -24.44 12.45 -6.22
N ASN A 275 -24.63 12.94 -7.46
CA ASN A 275 -24.48 12.15 -8.68
C ASN A 275 -23.24 12.59 -9.46
N TYR A 276 -22.17 11.80 -9.38
CA TYR A 276 -20.90 12.05 -10.02
C TYR A 276 -20.85 11.71 -11.52
N ASN A 277 -21.91 11.10 -12.06
CA ASN A 277 -22.03 10.75 -13.48
C ASN A 277 -22.70 11.85 -14.32
N VAL A 278 -23.11 12.95 -13.71
CA VAL A 278 -23.77 14.08 -14.38
C VAL A 278 -22.93 15.33 -14.14
N LYS A 279 -22.77 16.17 -15.16
CA LYS A 279 -22.11 17.47 -14.99
C LYS A 279 -22.99 18.36 -14.11
N THR A 280 -22.40 18.82 -13.01
CA THR A 280 -23.01 19.81 -12.11
C THR A 280 -21.96 20.89 -11.85
N PRO A 281 -21.75 21.84 -12.77
CA PRO A 281 -20.65 22.80 -12.70
C PRO A 281 -20.64 23.65 -11.43
N ASP A 282 -21.80 23.82 -10.78
CA ASP A 282 -21.96 24.59 -9.55
C ASP A 282 -21.69 23.76 -8.28
N ASP A 283 -21.46 22.45 -8.38
CA ASP A 283 -21.18 21.58 -7.24
C ASP A 283 -19.69 21.25 -7.15
N ASN A 284 -19.06 21.74 -6.08
CA ASN A 284 -17.64 21.57 -5.82
C ASN A 284 -17.20 20.10 -5.71
N PHE A 285 -17.98 19.24 -5.06
CA PHE A 285 -17.61 17.83 -4.87
C PHE A 285 -17.78 17.04 -6.17
N VAL A 286 -18.81 17.35 -6.97
CA VAL A 286 -18.99 16.75 -8.30
C VAL A 286 -17.84 17.14 -9.21
N ASN A 287 -17.50 18.44 -9.28
CA ASN A 287 -16.35 18.94 -10.02
C ASN A 287 -15.06 18.24 -9.59
N PHE A 288 -14.81 18.15 -8.27
CA PHE A 288 -13.65 17.49 -7.70
C PHE A 288 -13.53 16.03 -8.14
N ILE A 289 -14.55 15.19 -7.88
CA ILE A 289 -14.48 13.76 -8.19
C ILE A 289 -14.30 13.54 -9.70
N GLN A 290 -14.98 14.30 -10.55
CA GLN A 290 -14.80 14.20 -11.99
C GLN A 290 -13.37 14.56 -12.41
N ALA A 291 -12.85 15.70 -11.95
CA ALA A 291 -11.52 16.20 -12.26
C ALA A 291 -10.40 15.23 -11.85
N VAL A 292 -10.43 14.75 -10.60
CA VAL A 292 -9.35 13.89 -10.09
C VAL A 292 -9.36 12.52 -10.76
N THR A 293 -10.54 11.93 -10.97
CA THR A 293 -10.64 10.60 -11.60
C THR A 293 -10.30 10.62 -13.09
N ASP A 294 -10.63 11.71 -13.81
CA ASP A 294 -10.17 11.92 -15.18
C ASP A 294 -8.65 12.13 -15.24
N THR A 295 -8.10 12.93 -14.33
CA THR A 295 -6.65 13.21 -14.26
C THR A 295 -5.85 11.95 -13.95
N PHE A 296 -6.30 11.11 -13.01
CA PHE A 296 -5.64 9.83 -12.72
C PHE A 296 -5.65 8.90 -13.94
N ARG A 297 -6.76 8.87 -14.69
CA ARG A 297 -6.88 8.08 -15.92
C ARG A 297 -5.95 8.61 -17.01
N GLU A 298 -5.92 9.92 -17.23
CA GLU A 298 -5.05 10.61 -18.19
C GLU A 298 -3.56 10.32 -17.91
N LEU A 299 -3.16 10.48 -16.64
CA LEU A 299 -1.77 10.36 -16.20
C LEU A 299 -1.35 8.92 -15.88
N LYS A 300 -2.25 7.94 -16.05
CA LYS A 300 -2.03 6.52 -15.74
C LYS A 300 -1.57 6.30 -14.29
N MET A 301 -2.24 6.96 -13.35
CA MET A 301 -1.97 6.84 -11.93
C MET A 301 -2.82 5.74 -11.29
N GLY A 302 -2.24 5.05 -10.31
CA GLY A 302 -3.02 4.27 -9.34
C GLY A 302 -3.76 5.17 -8.36
N SER A 303 -4.84 4.66 -7.77
CA SER A 303 -5.56 5.41 -6.74
C SER A 303 -6.24 4.51 -5.71
N VAL A 304 -6.35 5.02 -4.49
CA VAL A 304 -6.95 4.36 -3.32
C VAL A 304 -7.93 5.35 -2.68
N TYR A 305 -9.22 5.04 -2.76
CA TYR A 305 -10.28 5.96 -2.32
C TYR A 305 -10.41 6.02 -0.79
N TRP A 306 -10.63 7.21 -0.23
CA TRP A 306 -10.90 7.42 1.19
C TRP A 306 -12.38 7.72 1.50
N PRO A 307 -13.03 6.93 2.38
CA PRO A 307 -12.73 5.53 2.68
C PRO A 307 -13.56 4.58 1.81
N GLY A 308 -13.01 3.39 1.57
CA GLY A 308 -13.81 2.24 1.14
C GLY A 308 -14.87 1.92 2.16
N LEU A 309 -14.43 1.82 3.42
CA LEU A 309 -15.28 1.56 4.56
C LEU A 309 -14.75 2.25 5.81
N ARG A 310 -15.59 3.14 6.34
CA ARG A 310 -15.57 3.66 7.71
C ARG A 310 -17.02 3.78 8.17
N THR A 311 -17.41 3.02 9.19
CA THR A 311 -18.79 3.05 9.70
C THR A 311 -19.18 4.47 10.10
N ASP A 312 -20.39 4.88 9.73
CA ASP A 312 -20.96 6.21 10.00
C ASP A 312 -20.21 7.40 9.38
N ASP A 313 -19.37 7.16 8.36
CA ASP A 313 -18.71 8.21 7.59
C ASP A 313 -19.48 8.52 6.29
N ILE A 314 -19.75 9.81 6.04
CA ILE A 314 -20.45 10.25 4.83
C ILE A 314 -19.64 10.05 3.55
N TYR A 315 -18.32 9.91 3.62
CA TYR A 315 -17.42 9.67 2.49
C TYR A 315 -17.36 8.19 2.09
N SER A 316 -17.80 7.27 2.96
CA SER A 316 -17.72 5.83 2.72
C SER A 316 -18.44 5.40 1.46
N VAL A 317 -17.70 4.86 0.48
CA VAL A 317 -18.29 4.34 -0.78
C VAL A 317 -18.92 2.95 -0.61
N GLN A 318 -18.66 2.28 0.52
CA GLN A 318 -19.32 1.05 0.93
C GLN A 318 -19.81 1.15 2.38
N LYS A 319 -20.90 0.46 2.71
CA LYS A 319 -21.40 0.31 4.08
C LYS A 319 -21.50 -1.16 4.47
N LEU A 320 -21.36 -1.45 5.77
CA LEU A 320 -21.55 -2.79 6.31
C LEU A 320 -23.01 -3.23 6.24
N VAL A 321 -23.22 -4.47 5.83
CA VAL A 321 -24.53 -5.15 5.85
C VAL A 321 -24.37 -6.60 6.32
N GLY A 322 -25.49 -7.20 6.74
CA GLY A 322 -25.51 -8.55 7.29
C GLY A 322 -25.10 -8.61 8.76
N PRO A 323 -25.10 -9.81 9.38
CA PRO A 323 -24.78 -9.96 10.79
C PRO A 323 -23.28 -9.76 11.07
N PRO A 324 -22.87 -9.26 12.25
CA PRO A 324 -21.46 -9.00 12.59
C PRO A 324 -20.51 -10.21 12.47
N SER A 325 -21.03 -11.44 12.57
CA SER A 325 -20.24 -12.67 12.40
C SER A 325 -20.00 -13.04 10.94
N LYS A 326 -20.75 -12.47 9.99
CA LYS A 326 -20.66 -12.70 8.55
C LYS A 326 -20.86 -11.39 7.77
N PRO A 327 -20.03 -10.36 8.00
CA PRO A 327 -20.22 -9.05 7.38
C PRO A 327 -20.14 -9.15 5.86
N TRP A 328 -20.83 -8.25 5.18
CA TRP A 328 -20.71 -7.99 3.75
C TRP A 328 -20.78 -6.48 3.52
N LEU A 329 -20.65 -6.04 2.26
CA LEU A 329 -20.71 -4.63 1.89
C LEU A 329 -21.76 -4.34 0.83
N GLU A 330 -22.35 -3.16 0.90
CA GLU A 330 -23.23 -2.58 -0.12
C GLU A 330 -22.66 -1.23 -0.58
N THR A 331 -22.71 -0.96 -1.89
CA THR A 331 -22.29 0.33 -2.45
C THR A 331 -23.25 1.45 -2.04
N THR A 332 -22.73 2.52 -1.45
CA THR A 332 -23.52 3.67 -1.00
C THR A 332 -23.83 4.65 -2.13
N ASN A 333 -22.89 4.80 -3.07
CA ASN A 333 -23.02 5.67 -4.23
C ASN A 333 -22.58 4.96 -5.51
N GLN A 334 -23.55 4.58 -6.36
CA GLN A 334 -23.22 3.93 -7.62
C GLN A 334 -22.42 4.85 -8.55
N SER A 335 -22.77 6.14 -8.62
CA SER A 335 -22.03 7.09 -9.46
C SER A 335 -20.59 7.30 -8.97
N GLY A 336 -20.36 7.31 -7.66
CA GLY A 336 -19.01 7.33 -7.10
C GLY A 336 -18.22 6.08 -7.48
N ALA A 337 -18.81 4.88 -7.34
CA ALA A 337 -18.20 3.62 -7.76
C ALA A 337 -17.87 3.59 -9.27
N ASP A 338 -18.73 4.16 -10.12
CA ASP A 338 -18.48 4.28 -11.56
C ASP A 338 -17.28 5.19 -11.86
N ARG A 339 -17.12 6.29 -11.12
CA ARG A 339 -15.95 7.18 -11.24
C ARG A 339 -14.65 6.50 -10.80
N LEU A 340 -14.69 5.67 -9.75
CA LEU A 340 -13.54 4.83 -9.38
C LEU A 340 -13.21 3.82 -10.48
N ALA A 341 -14.23 3.16 -11.06
CA ALA A 341 -14.03 2.24 -12.17
C ALA A 341 -13.39 2.95 -13.38
N TRP A 342 -13.81 4.19 -13.69
CA TRP A 342 -13.23 5.04 -14.71
C TRP A 342 -11.75 5.35 -14.48
N ALA A 343 -11.40 5.85 -13.29
CA ALA A 343 -10.01 6.12 -12.91
C ALA A 343 -9.13 4.87 -13.08
N TRP A 344 -9.65 3.70 -12.70
CA TRP A 344 -8.95 2.40 -12.79
C TRP A 344 -8.98 1.75 -14.17
N GLY A 345 -9.50 2.48 -15.15
CA GLY A 345 -9.42 2.16 -16.56
C GLY A 345 -10.50 1.25 -17.12
N ARG A 346 -11.62 1.14 -16.40
CA ARG A 346 -12.87 0.52 -16.86
C ARG A 346 -13.90 1.63 -17.12
N GLY A 347 -15.13 1.28 -17.44
CA GLY A 347 -16.23 2.25 -17.52
C GLY A 347 -16.12 3.25 -18.68
N THR A 348 -16.91 4.33 -18.58
CA THR A 348 -17.02 5.40 -19.59
C THR A 348 -16.85 6.78 -18.96
N PRO A 349 -16.38 7.79 -19.71
CA PRO A 349 -16.30 9.15 -19.18
C PRO A 349 -17.71 9.70 -18.91
N VAL A 350 -17.79 10.75 -18.07
CA VAL A 350 -19.04 11.51 -17.93
C VAL A 350 -19.43 12.07 -19.29
N LYS A 351 -20.63 11.73 -19.75
CA LYS A 351 -21.19 12.26 -21.00
C LYS A 351 -21.85 13.60 -20.71
N GLY A 352 -21.48 14.62 -21.48
CA GLY A 352 -22.03 15.97 -21.37
C GLY A 352 -21.27 16.91 -22.26
#